data_AF-A0A970EEF6-F1
#
_entry.id   AF-A0A970EEF6-F1
#
_cell.length_a   1.000
_cell.length_b   1.000
_cell.length_c   1.000
_cell.angle_alpha   90.00
_cell.angle_beta   90.00
_cell.angle_gamma   90.00
#
_symmetry.space_group_name_H-M   'P 1'
#
loop_
_entity.id
_entity.type
_entity.pdbx_description
1 polymer ?
#
loop_
_entity_poly.entity_id
_entity_poly.type
_entity_poly.pdbx_seq_one_letter_code
_entity_poly.pdbx_strand_id
1 'polypeptide(L)'
;ETFSTVNVALFINGEFWGQYELREQLDNHYIAQHYDEIKKDDVVMLSFDWDTKNPGYKDTHPLFRVTYDEGPDGEEEKYFNDFMEIYTLITGGRITEPEIFEKVKRRLDIDNFIDYFAVYFFTDNIDWPGNNIKMWRTTDEPTENPEVYAKDGKWRFAVHDFDIAYANVDSNTLFYFTTPPAPADARVPQWAADMIKSLLSNEEFAQKFAARYSTYAGTVFSTERTTKILDYLVERAEAGLKNDFLRWNLNIRFRRVNRNPQQPPQNNQQNQQEQPQFEVDMDVIKNWKEGPIAYLRRFLEQRPQKSLKFLEEYYTKELKKEGGFTKISFMANPQEGYFDISGARINPEAYGDKLAYSFTSQYLNNMPVEVNFNYYDKKPLYIEINNNGDINRIEDTSFTYVPKGGEVSIKAVYKNDEIIILRDNVSIEGGKILVDATVVNNSDKSQDAIVFVLVYDKDNKLMGISSKKVEDLLSSEALSFSLDLNDEDDITYKILAQII
;
A
#
# COMPACT_ATOMS: atom_id res chain seq x y z
N GLU A 1 -4.99 8.55 8.46
CA GLU A 1 -5.76 7.79 9.48
C GLU A 1 -6.64 6.71 8.88
N THR A 2 -6.84 5.61 9.60
CA THR A 2 -7.84 4.55 9.37
C THR A 2 -8.67 4.36 10.65
N PHE A 3 -9.64 3.45 10.68
CA PHE A 3 -10.40 3.14 11.90
C PHE A 3 -10.54 1.63 12.05
N SER A 4 -10.67 1.15 13.29
CA SER A 4 -10.80 -0.28 13.56
C SER A 4 -12.20 -0.78 13.21
N THR A 5 -12.29 -1.97 12.61
CA THR A 5 -13.56 -2.60 12.30
C THR A 5 -13.59 -4.07 12.67
N VAL A 6 -14.78 -4.57 13.04
CA VAL A 6 -15.00 -5.98 13.33
C VAL A 6 -16.39 -6.42 12.88
N ASN A 7 -16.45 -7.56 12.20
CA ASN A 7 -17.73 -8.20 11.87
C ASN A 7 -18.40 -8.76 13.14
N VAL A 8 -19.67 -8.41 13.35
CA VAL A 8 -20.48 -8.79 14.52
C VAL A 8 -21.84 -9.31 14.10
N ALA A 9 -22.45 -10.17 14.92
CA ALA A 9 -23.84 -10.56 14.79
C ALA A 9 -24.70 -9.71 15.75
N LEU A 10 -25.66 -8.96 15.23
CA LEU A 10 -26.57 -8.16 16.04
C LEU A 10 -27.75 -9.01 16.51
N PHE A 11 -28.13 -8.86 17.78
CA PHE A 11 -29.38 -9.42 18.31
C PHE A 11 -30.18 -8.32 19.01
N ILE A 12 -31.47 -8.21 18.69
CA ILE A 12 -32.40 -7.30 19.37
C ILE A 12 -33.50 -8.15 19.99
N ASN A 13 -33.67 -8.06 21.31
CA ASN A 13 -34.63 -8.85 22.08
C ASN A 13 -34.49 -10.38 21.88
N GLY A 14 -33.27 -10.87 21.65
CA GLY A 14 -32.97 -12.28 21.41
C GLY A 14 -33.20 -12.76 19.98
N GLU A 15 -33.68 -11.89 19.08
CA GLU A 15 -33.82 -12.18 17.66
C GLU A 15 -32.55 -11.79 16.91
N PHE A 16 -32.06 -12.61 15.98
CA PHE A 16 -30.92 -12.28 15.13
C PHE A 16 -31.29 -11.18 14.15
N TRP A 17 -30.58 -10.05 14.14
CA TRP A 17 -30.85 -8.88 13.29
C TRP A 17 -29.92 -8.73 12.10
N GLY A 18 -28.91 -9.57 11.94
CA GLY A 18 -28.01 -9.55 10.80
C GLY A 18 -26.54 -9.51 11.21
N GLN A 19 -25.64 -9.72 10.25
CA GLN A 19 -24.24 -9.36 10.38
C GLN A 19 -24.06 -7.87 10.09
N TYR A 20 -23.24 -7.23 10.91
CA TYR A 20 -22.88 -5.83 10.79
C TYR A 20 -21.37 -5.69 10.93
N GLU A 21 -20.88 -4.54 10.51
CA GLU A 21 -19.54 -4.10 10.86
C GLU A 21 -19.64 -3.10 12.01
N LEU A 22 -19.13 -3.49 13.17
CA LEU A 22 -18.91 -2.54 14.25
C LEU A 22 -17.65 -1.75 13.91
N ARG A 23 -17.81 -0.44 13.76
CA ARG A 23 -16.73 0.47 13.37
C ARG A 23 -16.48 1.45 14.49
N GLU A 24 -15.22 1.76 14.69
CA GLU A 24 -14.83 2.91 15.46
C GLU A 24 -15.27 4.21 14.75
N GLN A 25 -15.77 5.17 15.52
CA GLN A 25 -16.27 6.44 14.98
C GLN A 25 -15.11 7.40 14.82
N LEU A 26 -14.83 7.82 13.57
CA LEU A 26 -13.78 8.78 13.27
C LEU A 26 -14.25 10.21 13.57
N ASP A 27 -14.04 10.65 14.80
CA ASP A 27 -14.35 11.99 15.34
C ASP A 27 -13.19 12.53 16.20
N ASN A 28 -13.41 13.59 16.98
CA ASN A 28 -12.40 14.13 17.88
C ASN A 28 -12.05 13.19 19.06
N HIS A 29 -12.96 12.30 19.46
CA HIS A 29 -12.72 11.29 20.48
C HIS A 29 -11.77 10.21 19.96
N TYR A 30 -11.91 9.80 18.70
CA TYR A 30 -10.95 8.92 18.03
C TYR A 30 -9.54 9.51 18.10
N ILE A 31 -9.37 10.76 17.69
CA ILE A 31 -8.05 11.40 17.71
C ILE A 31 -7.47 11.44 19.13
N ALA A 32 -8.28 11.82 20.13
CA ALA A 32 -7.83 11.86 21.52
C ALA A 32 -7.51 10.49 22.13
N GLN A 33 -8.01 9.39 21.56
CA GLN A 33 -7.73 8.02 22.02
C GLN A 33 -6.51 7.39 21.34
N HIS A 34 -6.17 7.84 20.12
CA HIS A 34 -5.07 7.29 19.33
C HIS A 34 -3.80 8.14 19.34
N TYR A 35 -3.89 9.40 19.76
CA TYR A 35 -2.77 10.32 19.81
C TYR A 35 -2.52 10.81 21.24
N ASP A 36 -1.35 10.46 21.76
CA ASP A 36 -0.93 10.86 23.10
C ASP A 36 -0.95 12.39 23.25
N GLU A 37 -1.42 12.86 24.41
CA GLU A 37 -1.44 14.29 24.79
C GLU A 37 -2.27 15.23 23.89
N ILE A 38 -3.04 14.70 22.94
CA ILE A 38 -4.06 15.43 22.18
C ILE A 38 -5.41 15.28 22.88
N LYS A 39 -6.06 16.40 23.23
CA LYS A 39 -7.41 16.39 23.81
C LYS A 39 -8.44 16.57 22.71
N LYS A 40 -9.62 15.98 22.87
CA LYS A 40 -10.72 16.08 21.90
C LYS A 40 -11.12 17.53 21.59
N ASP A 41 -11.06 18.42 22.58
CA ASP A 41 -11.43 19.84 22.41
C ASP A 41 -10.34 20.65 21.68
N ASP A 42 -9.14 20.07 21.50
CA ASP A 42 -8.03 20.64 20.73
C ASP A 42 -8.03 20.13 19.27
N VAL A 43 -9.05 19.37 18.85
CA VAL A 43 -9.13 18.75 17.51
C VAL A 43 -10.14 19.49 16.66
N VAL A 44 -9.73 19.79 15.43
CA VAL A 44 -10.60 20.35 14.39
C VAL A 44 -10.73 19.33 13.27
N MET A 45 -11.95 19.10 12.79
CA MET A 45 -12.24 18.16 11.71
C MET A 45 -13.12 18.79 10.64
N LEU A 46 -12.75 18.58 9.38
CA LEU A 46 -13.54 18.93 8.21
C LEU A 46 -13.89 17.66 7.43
N SER A 47 -15.11 17.56 6.93
CA SER A 47 -15.49 16.56 5.93
C SER A 47 -15.90 17.20 4.61
N PHE A 48 -15.78 16.47 3.50
CA PHE A 48 -16.28 16.88 2.20
C PHE A 48 -17.17 15.78 1.64
N ASP A 49 -18.49 15.98 1.79
CA ASP A 49 -19.49 14.95 1.52
C ASP A 49 -20.59 15.40 0.54
N TRP A 50 -21.13 14.46 -0.23
CA TRP A 50 -22.06 14.72 -1.34
C TRP A 50 -23.39 15.33 -0.89
N ASP A 51 -23.80 15.07 0.35
CA ASP A 51 -25.05 15.52 0.96
C ASP A 51 -24.98 16.96 1.48
N THR A 52 -23.76 17.51 1.60
CA THR A 52 -23.50 18.87 2.06
C THR A 52 -23.50 19.86 0.90
N LYS A 53 -24.19 21.00 1.08
CA LYS A 53 -24.28 22.08 0.07
C LYS A 53 -24.30 23.45 0.74
N ASN A 54 -23.13 24.07 0.83
CA ASN A 54 -23.00 25.41 1.40
C ASN A 54 -23.49 26.49 0.42
N PRO A 55 -24.47 27.31 0.82
CA PRO A 55 -24.92 28.42 -0.01
C PRO A 55 -23.81 29.46 -0.18
N GLY A 56 -23.77 30.13 -1.33
CA GLY A 56 -22.76 31.16 -1.63
C GLY A 56 -21.53 30.65 -2.39
N TYR A 57 -21.33 29.33 -2.45
CA TYR A 57 -20.31 28.69 -3.28
C TYR A 57 -20.91 28.02 -4.52
N LYS A 58 -20.17 28.03 -5.62
CA LYS A 58 -20.51 27.22 -6.80
C LYS A 58 -20.18 25.75 -6.54
N ASP A 59 -20.86 24.84 -7.22
CA ASP A 59 -20.64 23.39 -7.10
C ASP A 59 -19.21 22.94 -7.43
N THR A 60 -18.46 23.76 -8.17
CA THR A 60 -17.04 23.56 -8.48
C THR A 60 -16.07 24.09 -7.43
N HIS A 61 -16.54 24.77 -6.38
CA HIS A 61 -15.69 25.37 -5.34
C HIS A 61 -15.40 24.35 -4.22
N PRO A 62 -14.17 24.29 -3.66
CA PRO A 62 -13.84 23.35 -2.58
C PRO A 62 -14.79 23.43 -1.37
N LEU A 63 -15.14 24.66 -0.95
CA LEU A 63 -16.05 24.90 0.18
C LEU A 63 -17.54 24.61 -0.12
N PHE A 64 -17.90 24.15 -1.31
CA PHE A 64 -19.31 23.85 -1.61
C PHE A 64 -19.85 22.66 -0.81
N ARG A 65 -19.01 21.64 -0.57
CA ARG A 65 -19.39 20.38 0.09
C ARG A 65 -18.73 20.17 1.45
N VAL A 66 -18.13 21.22 2.02
CA VAL A 66 -17.38 21.08 3.26
C VAL A 66 -18.29 21.20 4.49
N THR A 67 -18.09 20.35 5.47
CA THR A 67 -18.70 20.45 6.80
C THR A 67 -17.62 20.70 7.84
N TYR A 68 -17.91 21.56 8.81
CA TYR A 68 -17.13 21.69 10.04
C TYR A 68 -17.68 20.68 11.05
N ASP A 69 -17.05 19.51 11.14
CA ASP A 69 -17.53 18.40 11.95
C ASP A 69 -17.24 18.63 13.44
N GLU A 70 -16.02 19.05 13.75
CA GLU A 70 -15.50 19.20 15.12
C GLU A 70 -14.58 20.41 15.23
N GLY A 71 -14.55 21.03 16.41
CA GLY A 71 -13.58 22.04 16.81
C GLY A 71 -14.22 23.21 17.60
N PRO A 72 -13.47 24.29 17.87
CA PRO A 72 -13.97 25.42 18.65
C PRO A 72 -15.20 26.11 18.03
N ASP A 73 -16.25 26.29 18.84
CA ASP A 73 -17.49 26.97 18.45
C ASP A 73 -17.23 28.37 17.86
N GLY A 74 -17.76 28.64 16.66
CA GLY A 74 -17.68 29.95 16.02
C GLY A 74 -16.34 30.25 15.33
N GLU A 75 -15.46 29.28 15.18
CA GLU A 75 -14.20 29.40 14.44
C GLU A 75 -14.23 28.72 13.05
N GLU A 76 -15.40 28.34 12.51
CA GLU A 76 -15.52 27.56 11.27
C GLU A 76 -14.87 28.30 10.08
N GLU A 77 -15.11 29.61 9.98
CA GLU A 77 -14.56 30.45 8.91
C GLU A 77 -13.02 30.50 8.93
N LYS A 78 -12.40 30.47 10.12
CA LYS A 78 -10.94 30.43 10.27
C LYS A 78 -10.37 29.17 9.63
N TYR A 79 -10.97 28.01 9.90
CA TYR A 79 -10.46 26.73 9.41
C TYR A 79 -10.81 26.47 7.93
N PHE A 80 -11.95 26.98 7.45
CA PHE A 80 -12.23 27.02 6.01
C PHE A 80 -11.21 27.89 5.26
N ASN A 81 -10.85 29.06 5.80
CA ASN A 81 -9.84 29.92 5.20
C ASN A 81 -8.45 29.27 5.20
N ASP A 82 -8.06 28.60 6.28
CA ASP A 82 -6.79 27.87 6.36
C ASP A 82 -6.69 26.76 5.30
N PHE A 83 -7.75 25.97 5.11
CA PHE A 83 -7.81 25.00 4.01
C PHE A 83 -7.73 25.68 2.63
N MET A 84 -8.42 26.79 2.44
CA MET A 84 -8.38 27.54 1.18
C MET A 84 -7.00 28.16 0.91
N GLU A 85 -6.23 28.55 1.93
CA GLU A 85 -4.84 28.97 1.76
C GLU A 85 -3.98 27.83 1.21
N ILE A 86 -4.10 26.62 1.78
CA ILE A 86 -3.39 25.42 1.30
C ILE A 86 -3.77 25.11 -0.15
N TYR A 87 -5.08 25.07 -0.43
CA TYR A 87 -5.60 24.85 -1.78
C TYR A 87 -5.03 25.87 -2.77
N THR A 88 -4.99 27.15 -2.39
CA THR A 88 -4.47 28.24 -3.23
C THR A 88 -2.96 28.12 -3.45
N LEU A 89 -2.19 27.75 -2.43
CA LEU A 89 -0.75 27.51 -2.56
C LEU A 89 -0.45 26.36 -3.53
N ILE A 90 -1.24 25.28 -3.48
CA ILE A 90 -1.11 24.11 -4.35
C ILE A 90 -1.53 24.44 -5.79
N THR A 91 -2.72 25.01 -5.96
CA THR A 91 -3.33 25.19 -7.30
C THR A 91 -2.97 26.52 -7.96
N GLY A 92 -2.31 27.44 -7.26
CA GLY A 92 -1.96 28.78 -7.74
C GLY A 92 -0.85 28.84 -8.81
N GLY A 93 -0.44 27.70 -9.38
CA GLY A 93 0.52 27.63 -10.49
C GLY A 93 1.99 27.81 -10.12
N ARG A 94 2.32 27.86 -8.81
CA ARG A 94 3.69 28.08 -8.31
C ARG A 94 4.19 26.93 -7.42
N ILE A 95 3.48 25.82 -7.36
CA ILE A 95 3.80 24.68 -6.48
C ILE A 95 5.14 24.01 -6.80
N THR A 96 5.69 24.21 -8.00
CA THR A 96 7.03 23.73 -8.40
C THR A 96 8.16 24.58 -7.82
N GLU A 97 7.86 25.74 -7.24
CA GLU A 97 8.83 26.59 -6.55
C GLU A 97 9.08 26.06 -5.13
N PRO A 98 10.34 25.78 -4.73
CA PRO A 98 10.63 25.19 -3.42
C PRO A 98 10.02 25.95 -2.25
N GLU A 99 10.06 27.29 -2.27
CA GLU A 99 9.52 28.13 -1.21
C GLU A 99 7.99 28.06 -1.07
N ILE A 100 7.27 27.72 -2.13
CA ILE A 100 5.82 27.53 -2.09
C ILE A 100 5.53 26.13 -1.53
N PHE A 101 6.26 25.12 -1.97
CA PHE A 101 6.10 23.77 -1.46
C PHE A 101 6.44 23.69 0.05
N GLU A 102 7.46 24.41 0.52
CA GLU A 102 7.75 24.55 1.95
C GLU A 102 6.59 25.16 2.75
N LYS A 103 5.85 26.13 2.18
CA LYS A 103 4.66 26.69 2.84
C LYS A 103 3.52 25.68 2.93
N VAL A 104 3.40 24.80 1.95
CA VAL A 104 2.44 23.70 1.96
C VAL A 104 2.85 22.68 3.02
N LYS A 105 4.10 22.23 3.06
CA LYS A 105 4.64 21.27 4.06
C LYS A 105 4.46 21.72 5.50
N ARG A 106 4.46 23.04 5.75
CA ARG A 106 4.15 23.61 7.07
C ARG A 106 2.71 23.41 7.51
N ARG A 107 1.76 23.35 6.58
CA ARG A 107 0.31 23.31 6.88
C ARG A 107 -0.34 21.96 6.63
N LEU A 108 0.26 21.16 5.74
CA LEU A 108 -0.24 19.86 5.32
C LEU A 108 0.85 18.82 5.58
N ASP A 109 0.48 17.75 6.28
CA ASP A 109 1.34 16.58 6.41
C ASP A 109 1.40 15.83 5.08
N ILE A 110 2.47 16.09 4.30
CA ILE A 110 2.65 15.52 2.96
C ILE A 110 2.86 14.00 3.00
N ASP A 111 3.48 13.49 4.05
CA ASP A 111 3.66 12.05 4.25
C ASP A 111 2.30 11.36 4.41
N ASN A 112 1.46 11.89 5.31
CA ASN A 112 0.10 11.42 5.48
C ASN A 112 -0.74 11.54 4.18
N PHE A 113 -0.64 12.64 3.44
CA PHE A 113 -1.39 12.79 2.19
C PHE A 113 -0.94 11.79 1.11
N ILE A 114 0.36 11.48 1.02
CA ILE A 114 0.88 10.46 0.10
C ILE A 114 0.32 9.08 0.46
N ASP A 115 0.31 8.72 1.75
CA ASP A 115 -0.23 7.45 2.22
C ASP A 115 -1.73 7.34 1.94
N TYR A 116 -2.48 8.40 2.27
CA TYR A 116 -3.89 8.55 1.95
C TYR A 116 -4.15 8.35 0.45
N PHE A 117 -3.43 9.09 -0.39
CA PHE A 117 -3.60 9.01 -1.84
C PHE A 117 -3.23 7.63 -2.40
N ALA A 118 -2.18 6.99 -1.87
CA ALA A 118 -1.77 5.65 -2.26
C ALA A 118 -2.88 4.61 -2.01
N VAL A 119 -3.63 4.73 -0.91
CA VAL A 119 -4.77 3.85 -0.61
C VAL A 119 -5.86 4.01 -1.67
N TYR A 120 -6.34 5.23 -1.94
CA TYR A 120 -7.38 5.47 -2.96
C TYR A 120 -6.92 5.06 -4.36
N PHE A 121 -5.66 5.33 -4.69
CA PHE A 121 -5.05 4.91 -5.96
C PHE A 121 -5.03 3.39 -6.10
N PHE A 122 -4.64 2.66 -5.06
CA PHE A 122 -4.64 1.20 -5.07
C PHE A 122 -6.04 0.62 -5.13
N THR A 123 -6.97 1.11 -4.31
CA THR A 123 -8.30 0.50 -4.17
C THR A 123 -9.26 0.87 -5.28
N ASP A 124 -9.00 1.86 -6.13
CA ASP A 124 -10.00 2.33 -7.13
C ASP A 124 -11.35 2.64 -6.45
N ASN A 125 -11.29 3.46 -5.41
CA ASN A 125 -12.49 4.01 -4.79
C ASN A 125 -12.98 5.18 -5.64
N ILE A 126 -14.04 4.91 -6.40
CA ILE A 126 -14.58 5.82 -7.42
C ILE A 126 -15.51 6.89 -6.85
N ASP A 127 -15.81 6.85 -5.55
CA ASP A 127 -16.59 7.89 -4.88
C ASP A 127 -15.70 9.05 -4.40
N TRP A 128 -14.38 8.86 -4.45
CA TRP A 128 -13.37 9.89 -4.22
C TRP A 128 -12.84 10.46 -5.56
N PRO A 129 -12.38 11.73 -5.64
CA PRO A 129 -12.17 12.72 -4.59
C PRO A 129 -13.32 13.73 -4.40
N GLY A 130 -14.51 13.47 -4.93
CA GLY A 130 -15.66 14.38 -4.81
C GLY A 130 -16.53 14.17 -3.57
N ASN A 131 -16.25 13.12 -2.81
CA ASN A 131 -16.97 12.66 -1.64
C ASN A 131 -16.00 11.89 -0.70
N ASN A 132 -16.45 11.58 0.51
CA ASN A 132 -15.76 10.71 1.47
C ASN A 132 -14.34 11.18 1.82
N ILE A 133 -14.17 12.50 1.97
CA ILE A 133 -12.92 13.10 2.45
C ILE A 133 -13.15 13.53 3.89
N LYS A 134 -12.29 13.07 4.80
CA LYS A 134 -12.16 13.64 6.14
C LYS A 134 -10.73 14.11 6.35
N MET A 135 -10.58 15.26 6.99
CA MET A 135 -9.29 15.78 7.39
C MET A 135 -9.36 16.43 8.76
N TRP A 136 -8.28 16.36 9.52
CA TRP A 136 -8.21 16.88 10.87
C TRP A 136 -6.89 17.59 11.12
N ARG A 137 -6.88 18.47 12.11
CA ARG A 137 -5.68 19.10 12.67
C ARG A 137 -5.88 19.35 14.16
N THR A 138 -4.79 19.65 14.86
CA THR A 138 -4.86 20.27 16.19
C THR A 138 -5.07 21.78 16.09
N THR A 139 -5.60 22.39 17.14
CA THR A 139 -5.77 23.85 17.24
C THR A 139 -4.43 24.60 17.35
N ASP A 140 -3.33 23.89 17.61
CA ASP A 140 -1.97 24.42 17.67
C ASP A 140 -1.55 25.10 16.35
N GLU A 141 -0.65 26.08 16.45
CA GLU A 141 -0.07 26.71 15.26
C GLU A 141 0.92 25.77 14.56
N PRO A 142 0.98 25.80 13.21
CA PRO A 142 1.96 25.06 12.42
C PRO A 142 3.40 25.11 12.94
N THR A 143 3.98 23.96 13.28
CA THR A 143 5.38 23.82 13.68
C THR A 143 6.06 22.64 12.99
N GLU A 144 7.36 22.76 12.70
CA GLU A 144 8.17 21.67 12.13
C GLU A 144 8.82 20.78 13.20
N ASN A 145 8.85 21.24 14.46
CA ASN A 145 9.46 20.50 15.57
C ASN A 145 8.46 20.40 16.73
N PRO A 146 7.38 19.61 16.58
CA PRO A 146 6.45 19.42 17.68
C PRO A 146 7.09 18.58 18.78
N GLU A 147 6.80 18.91 20.04
CA GLU A 147 7.21 18.08 21.19
C GLU A 147 6.41 16.77 21.25
N VAL A 148 5.17 16.80 20.75
CA VAL A 148 4.22 15.67 20.71
C VAL A 148 3.85 15.40 19.26
N TYR A 149 3.96 14.15 18.81
CA TYR A 149 3.61 13.77 17.45
C TYR A 149 2.16 14.17 17.10
N ALA A 150 1.97 14.71 15.89
CA ALA A 150 0.71 15.23 15.36
C ALA A 150 0.09 16.43 16.12
N LYS A 151 0.73 16.92 17.19
CA LYS A 151 0.43 18.20 17.82
C LYS A 151 1.24 19.35 17.21
N ASP A 152 1.15 19.45 15.89
CA ASP A 152 1.98 20.32 15.06
C ASP A 152 1.17 21.32 14.22
N GLY A 153 -0.15 21.39 14.43
CA GLY A 153 -1.05 22.26 13.67
C GLY A 153 -1.23 21.89 12.20
N LYS A 154 -0.68 20.76 11.73
CA LYS A 154 -0.79 20.33 10.33
C LYS A 154 -2.08 19.58 10.08
N TRP A 155 -2.66 19.81 8.91
CA TRP A 155 -3.77 19.02 8.38
C TRP A 155 -3.31 17.62 7.98
N ARG A 156 -4.13 16.64 8.34
CA ARG A 156 -3.97 15.22 8.02
C ARG A 156 -5.27 14.67 7.47
N PHE A 157 -5.18 13.87 6.41
CA PHE A 157 -6.30 13.17 5.81
C PHE A 157 -6.53 11.82 6.49
N ALA A 158 -7.79 11.43 6.50
CA ALA A 158 -8.28 10.17 7.03
C ALA A 158 -9.12 9.46 5.97
N VAL A 159 -8.90 8.15 5.82
CA VAL A 159 -9.72 7.35 4.90
C VAL A 159 -11.13 7.21 5.49
N HIS A 160 -12.13 7.36 4.65
CA HIS A 160 -13.53 7.20 5.01
C HIS A 160 -14.28 6.54 3.86
N ASP A 161 -15.26 5.71 4.22
CA ASP A 161 -16.24 5.05 3.35
C ASP A 161 -15.72 4.40 2.05
N PHE A 162 -15.40 3.10 2.15
CA PHE A 162 -14.78 2.29 1.09
C PHE A 162 -15.72 1.20 0.55
N ASP A 163 -17.03 1.35 0.74
CA ASP A 163 -18.05 0.41 0.25
C ASP A 163 -18.13 0.38 -1.29
N ILE A 164 -17.77 1.48 -1.97
CA ILE A 164 -17.62 1.57 -3.45
C ILE A 164 -16.13 1.58 -3.87
N ALA A 165 -15.28 0.86 -3.12
CA ALA A 165 -13.92 0.54 -3.53
C ALA A 165 -13.85 -0.72 -4.40
N TYR A 166 -12.65 -0.98 -4.93
CA TYR A 166 -12.31 -2.14 -5.77
C TYR A 166 -13.11 -2.19 -7.09
N ALA A 167 -13.54 -1.03 -7.60
CA ALA A 167 -14.57 -0.93 -8.64
C ALA A 167 -14.16 -1.58 -9.98
N ASN A 168 -12.93 -1.35 -10.43
CA ASN A 168 -12.42 -1.85 -11.69
C ASN A 168 -10.89 -2.03 -11.66
N VAL A 169 -10.47 -3.29 -11.72
CA VAL A 169 -9.04 -3.67 -11.74
C VAL A 169 -8.26 -3.03 -12.91
N ASP A 170 -8.91 -2.74 -14.03
CA ASP A 170 -8.33 -2.16 -15.26
C ASP A 170 -8.41 -0.63 -15.30
N SER A 171 -9.05 0.01 -14.32
CA SER A 171 -9.15 1.47 -14.24
C SER A 171 -7.79 2.09 -13.93
N ASN A 172 -7.31 2.96 -14.82
CA ASN A 172 -6.18 3.83 -14.56
C ASN A 172 -6.62 4.97 -13.64
N THR A 173 -6.65 4.66 -12.35
CA THR A 173 -7.10 5.55 -11.26
C THR A 173 -6.35 6.86 -11.19
N LEU A 174 -5.04 6.86 -11.45
CA LEU A 174 -4.23 8.07 -11.41
C LEU A 174 -4.68 9.09 -12.46
N PHE A 175 -4.97 8.62 -13.67
CA PHE A 175 -5.61 9.45 -14.70
C PHE A 175 -7.04 9.85 -14.34
N TYR A 176 -7.85 8.91 -13.83
CA TYR A 176 -9.22 9.19 -13.40
C TYR A 176 -9.29 10.34 -12.37
N PHE A 177 -8.43 10.32 -11.36
CA PHE A 177 -8.42 11.33 -10.29
C PHE A 177 -7.81 12.68 -10.70
N THR A 178 -7.10 12.75 -11.83
CA THR A 178 -6.42 13.96 -12.31
C THR A 178 -7.01 14.53 -13.59
N THR A 179 -7.98 13.83 -14.20
CA THR A 179 -8.62 14.21 -15.45
C THR A 179 -10.15 14.23 -15.25
N PRO A 180 -10.72 15.37 -14.85
CA PRO A 180 -12.17 15.46 -14.71
C PRO A 180 -12.82 15.28 -16.09
N PRO A 181 -13.75 14.32 -16.27
CA PRO A 181 -14.38 14.09 -17.56
C PRO A 181 -15.39 15.20 -17.88
N ALA A 182 -15.66 15.44 -19.16
CA ALA A 182 -16.64 16.42 -19.61
C ALA A 182 -18.06 15.81 -19.79
N PRO A 183 -19.13 16.49 -19.35
CA PRO A 183 -19.17 17.55 -18.34
C PRO A 183 -19.08 16.96 -16.92
N ALA A 184 -18.19 17.56 -16.10
CA ALA A 184 -17.74 17.16 -14.75
C ALA A 184 -18.51 15.99 -14.11
N ASP A 185 -17.90 14.80 -14.09
CA ASP A 185 -18.33 13.74 -13.18
C ASP A 185 -18.28 14.31 -11.75
N ALA A 186 -19.45 14.41 -11.10
CA ALA A 186 -19.55 15.00 -9.77
C ALA A 186 -18.76 14.23 -8.70
N ARG A 187 -18.26 13.03 -9.03
CA ARG A 187 -17.34 12.22 -8.22
C ARG A 187 -15.88 12.67 -8.33
N VAL A 188 -15.51 13.38 -9.40
CA VAL A 188 -14.18 13.97 -9.58
C VAL A 188 -14.34 15.47 -9.89
N PRO A 189 -14.67 16.30 -8.88
CA PRO A 189 -14.82 17.72 -9.09
C PRO A 189 -13.49 18.36 -9.50
N GLN A 190 -13.56 19.41 -10.33
CA GLN A 190 -12.39 20.07 -10.92
C GLN A 190 -11.36 20.49 -9.86
N TRP A 191 -11.82 21.06 -8.73
CA TRP A 191 -10.93 21.53 -7.68
C TRP A 191 -10.06 20.40 -7.09
N ALA A 192 -10.64 19.22 -6.90
CA ALA A 192 -9.92 18.08 -6.32
C ALA A 192 -8.90 17.53 -7.32
N ALA A 193 -9.30 17.41 -8.59
CA ALA A 193 -8.40 17.00 -9.66
C ALA A 193 -7.23 18.00 -9.84
N ASP A 194 -7.51 19.30 -9.75
CA ASP A 194 -6.49 20.36 -9.82
C ASP A 194 -5.50 20.24 -8.65
N MET A 195 -5.98 20.03 -7.43
CA MET A 195 -5.11 19.84 -6.25
C MET A 195 -4.16 18.66 -6.43
N ILE A 196 -4.67 17.48 -6.82
CA ILE A 196 -3.86 16.27 -7.01
C ILE A 196 -2.87 16.46 -8.16
N LYS A 197 -3.33 16.99 -9.30
CA LYS A 197 -2.49 17.24 -10.47
C LYS A 197 -1.39 18.25 -10.18
N SER A 198 -1.69 19.31 -9.44
CA SER A 198 -0.71 20.31 -9.03
C SER A 198 0.35 19.71 -8.10
N LEU A 199 -0.03 18.91 -7.09
CA LEU A 199 0.94 18.23 -6.24
C LEU A 199 1.84 17.28 -7.05
N LEU A 200 1.29 16.48 -7.96
CA LEU A 200 2.07 15.59 -8.83
C LEU A 200 3.00 16.33 -9.81
N SER A 201 2.76 17.62 -10.06
CA SER A 201 3.67 18.45 -10.87
C SER A 201 4.90 18.92 -10.10
N ASN A 202 4.86 18.93 -8.77
CA ASN A 202 6.02 19.22 -7.93
C ASN A 202 6.95 18.00 -7.90
N GLU A 203 8.23 18.22 -8.20
CA GLU A 203 9.20 17.13 -8.37
C GLU A 203 9.47 16.37 -7.06
N GLU A 204 9.58 17.04 -5.92
CA GLU A 204 9.79 16.41 -4.61
C GLU A 204 8.59 15.52 -4.25
N PHE A 205 7.36 16.04 -4.39
CA PHE A 205 6.14 15.27 -4.15
C PHE A 205 6.03 14.06 -5.09
N ALA A 206 6.25 14.25 -6.38
CA ALA A 206 6.12 13.20 -7.38
C ALA A 206 7.14 12.07 -7.15
N GLN A 207 8.39 12.43 -6.84
CA GLN A 207 9.43 11.45 -6.51
C GLN A 207 9.06 10.65 -5.26
N LYS A 208 8.65 11.35 -4.20
CA LYS A 208 8.27 10.71 -2.93
C LYS A 208 7.04 9.80 -3.09
N PHE A 209 6.01 10.26 -3.81
CA PHE A 209 4.82 9.45 -4.10
C PHE A 209 5.18 8.20 -4.91
N ALA A 210 5.96 8.33 -5.98
CA ALA A 210 6.34 7.19 -6.82
C ALA A 210 7.13 6.13 -6.04
N ALA A 211 8.17 6.54 -5.31
CA ALA A 211 9.00 5.63 -4.52
C ALA A 211 8.19 4.97 -3.38
N ARG A 212 7.36 5.74 -2.68
CA ARG A 212 6.52 5.22 -1.60
C ARG A 212 5.44 4.27 -2.11
N TYR A 213 4.77 4.59 -3.22
CA TYR A 213 3.80 3.70 -3.83
C TYR A 213 4.43 2.40 -4.32
N SER A 214 5.60 2.47 -4.97
CA SER A 214 6.39 1.30 -5.34
C SER A 214 6.72 0.44 -4.12
N THR A 215 7.07 1.06 -3.00
CA THR A 215 7.31 0.34 -1.74
C THR A 215 6.05 -0.39 -1.27
N TYR A 216 4.89 0.29 -1.22
CA TYR A 216 3.63 -0.33 -0.81
C TYR A 216 3.15 -1.44 -1.76
N ALA A 217 3.34 -1.29 -3.08
CA ALA A 217 3.02 -2.33 -4.05
C ALA A 217 3.77 -3.66 -3.79
N GLY A 218 5.01 -3.57 -3.29
CA GLY A 218 5.81 -4.74 -2.89
C GLY A 218 5.59 -5.21 -1.45
N THR A 219 4.86 -4.45 -0.62
CA THR A 219 4.70 -4.72 0.81
C THR A 219 3.22 -4.73 1.22
N VAL A 220 2.66 -3.59 1.65
CA VAL A 220 1.29 -3.41 2.17
C VAL A 220 0.24 -3.95 1.20
N PHE A 221 0.41 -3.62 -0.08
CA PHE A 221 -0.52 -3.94 -1.15
C PHE A 221 -0.14 -5.20 -1.92
N SER A 222 0.92 -5.91 -1.52
CA SER A 222 1.34 -7.14 -2.18
C SER A 222 0.20 -8.15 -2.28
N THR A 223 0.19 -8.92 -3.37
CA THR A 223 -0.81 -9.98 -3.61
C THR A 223 -0.83 -10.97 -2.45
N GLU A 224 0.34 -11.41 -1.97
CA GLU A 224 0.43 -12.36 -0.87
C GLU A 224 -0.28 -11.84 0.40
N ARG A 225 -0.02 -10.59 0.78
CA ARG A 225 -0.60 -10.01 1.99
C ARG A 225 -2.10 -9.78 1.85
N THR A 226 -2.52 -9.15 0.75
CA THR A 226 -3.91 -8.75 0.56
C THR A 226 -4.85 -9.94 0.36
N THR A 227 -4.42 -10.99 -0.35
CA THR A 227 -5.22 -12.21 -0.52
C THR A 227 -5.37 -13.01 0.78
N LYS A 228 -4.32 -13.06 1.62
CA LYS A 228 -4.41 -13.67 2.97
C LYS A 228 -5.42 -12.94 3.86
N ILE A 229 -5.46 -11.60 3.79
CA ILE A 229 -6.46 -10.82 4.52
C ILE A 229 -7.86 -11.09 3.98
N LEU A 230 -8.02 -11.16 2.65
CA LEU A 230 -9.29 -11.54 2.04
C LEU A 230 -9.77 -12.92 2.53
N ASP A 231 -8.89 -13.92 2.54
CA ASP A 231 -9.20 -15.27 3.02
C ASP A 231 -9.70 -15.26 4.48
N TYR A 232 -8.99 -14.55 5.36
CA TYR A 232 -9.39 -14.38 6.75
C TYR A 232 -10.75 -13.67 6.91
N LEU A 233 -11.01 -12.61 6.15
CA LEU A 233 -12.28 -11.88 6.22
C LEU A 233 -13.46 -12.71 5.68
N VAL A 234 -13.23 -13.46 4.59
CA VAL A 234 -14.24 -14.36 3.99
C VAL A 234 -14.64 -15.46 4.97
N GLU A 235 -13.66 -16.10 5.63
CA GLU A 235 -13.92 -17.14 6.63
C GLU A 235 -14.82 -16.62 7.77
N ARG A 236 -14.57 -15.38 8.23
CA ARG A 236 -15.37 -14.74 9.28
C ARG A 236 -16.78 -14.38 8.83
N ALA A 237 -16.93 -13.85 7.62
CA ALA A 237 -18.22 -13.43 7.09
C ALA A 237 -19.13 -14.62 6.78
N GLU A 238 -18.58 -15.72 6.26
CA GLU A 238 -19.35 -16.88 5.80
C GLU A 238 -20.30 -17.46 6.86
N ALA A 239 -19.89 -17.47 8.13
CA ALA A 239 -20.64 -18.12 9.22
C ALA A 239 -22.06 -17.54 9.43
N GLY A 240 -22.26 -16.24 9.22
CA GLY A 240 -23.57 -15.59 9.38
C GLY A 240 -24.22 -15.17 8.06
N LEU A 241 -23.50 -15.22 6.94
CA LEU A 241 -23.99 -14.80 5.63
C LEU A 241 -25.32 -15.50 5.26
N LYS A 242 -25.42 -16.81 5.50
CA LYS A 242 -26.66 -17.55 5.23
C LYS A 242 -27.85 -17.01 6.03
N ASN A 243 -27.63 -16.63 7.29
CA ASN A 243 -28.69 -16.12 8.16
C ASN A 243 -29.14 -14.71 7.72
N ASP A 244 -28.22 -13.88 7.22
CA ASP A 244 -28.55 -12.57 6.67
C ASP A 244 -29.48 -12.68 5.46
N PHE A 245 -29.13 -13.54 4.51
CA PHE A 245 -29.94 -13.74 3.31
C PHE A 245 -31.34 -14.28 3.64
N LEU A 246 -31.45 -15.15 4.64
CA LEU A 246 -32.74 -15.64 5.14
C LEU A 246 -33.55 -14.55 5.82
N ARG A 247 -32.94 -13.75 6.72
CA ARG A 247 -33.63 -12.68 7.45
C ARG A 247 -34.14 -11.59 6.52
N TRP A 248 -33.27 -11.11 5.64
CA TRP A 248 -33.53 -9.97 4.76
C TRP A 248 -34.18 -10.36 3.44
N ASN A 249 -34.51 -11.66 3.28
CA ASN A 249 -35.19 -12.19 2.10
C ASN A 249 -34.44 -11.88 0.79
N LEU A 250 -33.11 -11.90 0.84
CA LEU A 250 -32.23 -11.56 -0.29
C LEU A 250 -32.14 -12.69 -1.34
N ASN A 251 -32.77 -13.85 -1.08
CA ASN A 251 -32.77 -15.04 -1.93
C ASN A 251 -33.86 -15.07 -3.01
N ILE A 252 -34.57 -13.97 -3.21
CA ILE A 252 -35.60 -13.85 -4.25
C ILE A 252 -35.00 -13.22 -5.50
N ARG A 253 -34.77 -14.00 -6.56
CA ARG A 253 -34.47 -13.45 -7.90
C ARG A 253 -35.75 -13.26 -8.71
N PHE A 254 -35.84 -12.13 -9.41
CA PHE A 254 -36.84 -11.91 -10.45
C PHE A 254 -36.42 -12.63 -11.74
N ARG A 255 -37.22 -13.56 -12.25
CA ARG A 255 -37.09 -14.02 -13.64
C ARG A 255 -38.00 -13.17 -14.53
N ARG A 256 -37.41 -12.33 -15.41
CA ARG A 256 -38.19 -11.74 -16.51
C ARG A 256 -38.61 -12.87 -17.45
N VAL A 257 -39.90 -13.18 -17.50
CA VAL A 257 -40.45 -14.08 -18.52
C VAL A 257 -40.29 -13.39 -19.87
N ASN A 258 -39.54 -13.99 -20.79
CA ASN A 258 -39.40 -13.51 -22.17
C ASN A 258 -40.80 -13.46 -22.83
N ARG A 259 -41.36 -12.26 -23.04
CA ARG A 259 -42.49 -12.11 -23.95
C ARG A 259 -41.97 -12.15 -25.38
N ASN A 260 -42.47 -13.10 -26.16
CA ASN A 260 -42.16 -13.23 -27.58
C ASN A 260 -42.68 -11.98 -28.34
N PRO A 261 -41.86 -11.20 -29.08
CA PRO A 261 -42.25 -9.89 -29.61
C PRO A 261 -43.30 -9.92 -30.73
N GLN A 262 -43.70 -11.09 -31.22
CA GLN A 262 -44.52 -11.25 -32.43
C GLN A 262 -46.00 -11.54 -32.19
N GLN A 263 -46.51 -11.45 -30.95
CA GLN A 263 -47.96 -11.56 -30.71
C GLN A 263 -48.57 -10.17 -30.44
N PRO A 264 -49.51 -9.69 -31.28
CA PRO A 264 -50.28 -8.50 -30.96
C PRO A 264 -51.17 -8.77 -29.74
N PRO A 265 -51.46 -7.74 -28.91
CA PRO A 265 -52.21 -7.94 -27.68
C PRO A 265 -53.63 -8.44 -28.00
N GLN A 266 -53.91 -9.69 -27.67
CA GLN A 266 -55.27 -10.21 -27.70
C GLN A 266 -56.01 -9.74 -26.45
N ASN A 267 -57.10 -8.98 -26.66
CA ASN A 267 -58.08 -8.68 -25.63
C ASN A 267 -58.78 -9.99 -25.22
N ASN A 268 -58.33 -10.62 -24.14
CA ASN A 268 -59.10 -11.64 -23.44
C ASN A 268 -58.99 -11.41 -21.93
N GLN A 269 -60.13 -11.12 -21.30
CA GLN A 269 -60.32 -10.96 -19.85
C GLN A 269 -60.24 -12.30 -19.09
N GLN A 270 -59.28 -13.16 -19.45
CA GLN A 270 -58.93 -14.39 -18.72
C GLN A 270 -57.43 -14.65 -18.81
N ASN A 271 -56.62 -13.68 -18.42
CA ASN A 271 -55.31 -14.02 -17.87
C ASN A 271 -55.51 -14.10 -16.35
N GLN A 272 -55.66 -15.33 -15.85
CA GLN A 272 -55.23 -15.61 -14.49
C GLN A 272 -53.85 -14.96 -14.35
N GLN A 273 -53.67 -14.17 -13.29
CA GLN A 273 -52.36 -13.66 -12.92
C GLN A 273 -51.45 -14.88 -12.78
N GLU A 274 -50.63 -15.17 -13.79
CA GLU A 274 -49.41 -15.94 -13.57
C GLU A 274 -48.58 -15.09 -12.62
N GLN A 275 -48.82 -15.31 -11.33
CA GLN A 275 -47.97 -14.84 -10.25
C GLN A 275 -46.54 -15.22 -10.65
N PRO A 276 -45.59 -14.27 -10.66
CA PRO A 276 -44.20 -14.63 -10.92
C PRO A 276 -43.83 -15.79 -9.99
N GLN A 277 -43.48 -16.94 -10.56
CA GLN A 277 -42.99 -18.05 -9.75
C GLN A 277 -41.64 -17.62 -9.18
N PHE A 278 -41.63 -17.37 -7.88
CA PHE A 278 -40.42 -17.11 -7.12
C PHE A 278 -39.74 -18.46 -6.85
N GLU A 279 -38.54 -18.65 -7.38
CA GLU A 279 -37.70 -19.80 -7.07
C GLU A 279 -36.64 -19.35 -6.08
N VAL A 280 -36.51 -20.07 -4.97
CA VAL A 280 -35.52 -19.77 -3.92
C VAL A 280 -34.18 -20.36 -4.35
N ASP A 281 -33.20 -19.49 -4.62
CA ASP A 281 -31.82 -19.88 -4.90
C ASP A 281 -31.12 -20.21 -3.57
N MET A 282 -30.92 -21.51 -3.29
CA MET A 282 -30.31 -21.98 -2.04
C MET A 282 -28.77 -22.01 -2.07
N ASP A 283 -28.13 -21.69 -3.21
CA ASP A 283 -26.68 -21.76 -3.40
C ASP A 283 -25.97 -20.41 -3.13
N VAL A 284 -26.49 -19.63 -2.19
CA VAL A 284 -26.05 -18.25 -1.87
C VAL A 284 -24.56 -18.14 -1.58
N ILE A 285 -24.04 -18.98 -0.68
CA ILE A 285 -22.62 -18.94 -0.27
C ILE A 285 -21.72 -19.23 -1.48
N LYS A 286 -22.12 -20.20 -2.31
CA LYS A 286 -21.40 -20.56 -3.52
C LYS A 286 -21.39 -19.38 -4.50
N ASN A 287 -22.54 -18.78 -4.79
CA ASN A 287 -22.67 -17.62 -5.68
C ASN A 287 -21.87 -16.41 -5.17
N TRP A 288 -21.84 -16.16 -3.86
CA TRP A 288 -21.05 -15.11 -3.25
C TRP A 288 -19.54 -15.36 -3.40
N LYS A 289 -19.10 -16.61 -3.19
CA LYS A 289 -17.70 -17.03 -3.37
C LYS A 289 -17.25 -16.95 -4.83
N GLU A 290 -18.04 -17.49 -5.75
CA GLU A 290 -17.73 -17.56 -7.19
C GLU A 290 -17.92 -16.22 -7.92
N GLY A 291 -18.70 -15.30 -7.35
CA GLY A 291 -18.96 -13.97 -7.90
C GLY A 291 -18.10 -12.89 -7.21
N PRO A 292 -18.65 -12.12 -6.25
CA PRO A 292 -17.95 -11.01 -5.60
C PRO A 292 -16.58 -11.34 -5.02
N ILE A 293 -16.43 -12.47 -4.31
CA ILE A 293 -15.14 -12.82 -3.69
C ILE A 293 -14.10 -13.24 -4.73
N ALA A 294 -14.47 -14.02 -5.74
CA ALA A 294 -13.59 -14.34 -6.85
C ALA A 294 -13.16 -13.09 -7.63
N TYR A 295 -14.07 -12.13 -7.82
CA TYR A 295 -13.74 -10.82 -8.39
C TYR A 295 -12.72 -10.07 -7.53
N LEU A 296 -12.98 -9.93 -6.23
CA LEU A 296 -12.10 -9.19 -5.32
C LEU A 296 -10.72 -9.84 -5.23
N ARG A 297 -10.65 -11.18 -5.20
CA ARG A 297 -9.37 -11.91 -5.26
C ARG A 297 -8.61 -11.57 -6.54
N ARG A 298 -9.26 -11.66 -7.71
CA ARG A 298 -8.65 -11.29 -8.99
C ARG A 298 -8.17 -9.84 -9.00
N PHE A 299 -8.94 -8.93 -8.40
CA PHE A 299 -8.52 -7.55 -8.24
C PHE A 299 -7.21 -7.49 -7.45
N LEU A 300 -7.16 -8.05 -6.25
CA LEU A 300 -5.98 -8.01 -5.36
C LEU A 300 -4.75 -8.72 -5.95
N GLU A 301 -4.95 -9.76 -6.76
CA GLU A 301 -3.88 -10.46 -7.47
C GLU A 301 -3.26 -9.61 -8.59
N GLN A 302 -4.07 -8.86 -9.33
CA GLN A 302 -3.61 -8.12 -10.51
C GLN A 302 -3.25 -6.67 -10.21
N ARG A 303 -3.87 -6.08 -9.18
CA ARG A 303 -3.81 -4.64 -8.92
C ARG A 303 -2.39 -4.11 -8.63
N PRO A 304 -1.53 -4.79 -7.87
CA PRO A 304 -0.18 -4.26 -7.59
C PRO A 304 0.60 -4.00 -8.88
N GLN A 305 0.62 -4.98 -9.79
CA GLN A 305 1.32 -4.86 -11.07
C GLN A 305 0.64 -3.87 -12.02
N LYS A 306 -0.69 -3.84 -12.08
CA LYS A 306 -1.42 -2.89 -12.94
C LYS A 306 -1.25 -1.46 -12.48
N SER A 307 -1.35 -1.21 -11.18
CA SER A 307 -1.19 0.14 -10.63
C SER A 307 0.23 0.69 -10.76
N LEU A 308 1.26 -0.15 -10.67
CA LEU A 308 2.62 0.25 -11.06
C LEU A 308 2.68 0.70 -12.53
N LYS A 309 2.07 -0.05 -13.45
CA LYS A 309 1.99 0.38 -14.86
C LYS A 309 1.20 1.68 -15.04
N PHE A 310 0.12 1.88 -14.30
CA PHE A 310 -0.63 3.14 -14.33
C PHE A 310 0.20 4.33 -13.85
N LEU A 311 1.01 4.12 -12.82
CA LEU A 311 1.99 5.08 -12.33
C LEU A 311 3.02 5.42 -13.42
N GLU A 312 3.65 4.41 -14.03
CA GLU A 312 4.59 4.60 -15.15
C GLU A 312 3.96 5.37 -16.32
N GLU A 313 2.77 4.96 -16.75
CA GLU A 313 2.06 5.61 -17.85
C GLU A 313 1.77 7.08 -17.56
N TYR A 314 1.36 7.41 -16.34
CA TYR A 314 1.12 8.80 -15.96
C TYR A 314 2.42 9.61 -15.96
N TYR A 315 3.48 9.08 -15.36
CA TYR A 315 4.75 9.80 -15.25
C TYR A 315 5.41 10.00 -16.62
N THR A 316 5.30 9.03 -17.51
CA THR A 316 5.82 9.12 -18.88
C THR A 316 4.99 10.05 -19.76
N LYS A 317 3.65 9.96 -19.71
CA LYS A 317 2.76 10.74 -20.59
C LYS A 317 2.51 12.16 -20.09
N GLU A 318 2.15 12.33 -18.83
CA GLU A 318 1.75 13.62 -18.25
C GLU A 318 2.95 14.42 -17.73
N LEU A 319 3.90 13.75 -17.06
CA LEU A 319 5.08 14.40 -16.48
C LEU A 319 6.33 14.35 -17.36
N LYS A 320 6.24 13.69 -18.54
CA LYS A 320 7.33 13.55 -19.52
C LYS A 320 8.63 12.99 -18.93
N LYS A 321 8.52 12.10 -17.94
CA LYS A 321 9.64 11.38 -17.33
C LYS A 321 10.01 10.14 -18.17
N GLU A 322 11.21 9.64 -17.97
CA GLU A 322 11.64 8.39 -18.62
C GLU A 322 10.85 7.19 -18.06
N GLY A 323 10.52 6.24 -18.92
CA GLY A 323 9.80 5.02 -18.55
C GLY A 323 10.72 3.89 -18.10
N GLY A 324 10.10 2.78 -17.76
CA GLY A 324 10.74 1.56 -17.31
C GLY A 324 10.89 1.48 -15.80
N PHE A 325 11.26 0.28 -15.37
CA PHE A 325 11.44 -0.06 -13.97
C PHE A 325 12.80 -0.70 -13.72
N THR A 326 13.28 -0.51 -12.50
CA THR A 326 14.33 -1.32 -11.88
C THR A 326 13.67 -2.16 -10.80
N LYS A 327 13.97 -3.45 -10.77
CA LYS A 327 13.56 -4.31 -9.66
C LYS A 327 14.57 -4.15 -8.54
N ILE A 328 14.10 -3.74 -7.37
CA ILE A 328 14.95 -3.52 -6.20
C ILE A 328 14.50 -4.44 -5.08
N SER A 329 15.42 -5.24 -4.58
CA SER A 329 15.25 -6.10 -3.42
C SER A 329 15.92 -5.47 -2.20
N PHE A 330 15.15 -5.18 -1.16
CA PHE A 330 15.65 -4.66 0.11
C PHE A 330 15.78 -5.79 1.11
N MET A 331 16.89 -5.85 1.85
CA MET A 331 17.17 -6.91 2.83
C MET A 331 17.75 -6.32 4.11
N ALA A 332 17.11 -6.62 5.25
CA ALA A 332 17.55 -6.17 6.57
C ALA A 332 17.40 -7.28 7.61
N ASN A 333 18.21 -7.20 8.68
CA ASN A 333 17.94 -7.95 9.90
C ASN A 333 16.98 -7.14 10.79
N PRO A 334 15.71 -7.57 10.95
CA PRO A 334 14.71 -6.83 11.72
C PRO A 334 15.00 -6.75 13.21
N GLN A 335 15.91 -7.58 13.74
CA GLN A 335 16.32 -7.50 15.14
C GLN A 335 17.31 -6.35 15.39
N GLU A 336 17.93 -5.83 14.34
CA GLU A 336 18.97 -4.79 14.45
C GLU A 336 18.51 -3.45 13.86
N GLY A 337 17.45 -3.43 13.05
CA GLY A 337 16.85 -2.22 12.53
C GLY A 337 15.83 -2.48 11.41
N TYR A 338 15.43 -1.41 10.73
CA TYR A 338 14.46 -1.45 9.64
C TYR A 338 14.72 -0.37 8.59
N PHE A 339 14.18 -0.57 7.39
CA PHE A 339 14.23 0.45 6.33
C PHE A 339 13.09 1.45 6.43
N ASP A 340 13.40 2.68 6.09
CA ASP A 340 12.45 3.71 5.68
C ASP A 340 12.77 4.08 4.22
N ILE A 341 11.81 3.84 3.33
CA ILE A 341 11.97 4.05 1.88
C ILE A 341 11.06 5.20 1.45
N SER A 342 11.64 6.37 1.23
CA SER A 342 10.91 7.61 0.94
C SER A 342 9.78 7.85 1.95
N GLY A 343 10.04 7.55 3.22
CA GLY A 343 9.14 7.66 4.36
C GLY A 343 8.24 6.44 4.59
N ALA A 344 8.21 5.43 3.71
CA ALA A 344 7.52 4.16 4.02
C ALA A 344 8.39 3.37 5.00
N ARG A 345 7.99 3.35 6.27
CA ARG A 345 8.64 2.54 7.32
C ARG A 345 8.28 1.08 7.14
N ILE A 346 9.28 0.22 6.95
CA ILE A 346 9.14 -1.24 6.77
C ILE A 346 9.74 -1.94 7.98
N ASN A 347 9.03 -1.95 9.11
CA ASN A 347 9.50 -2.52 10.37
C ASN A 347 8.64 -3.73 10.83
N PRO A 348 9.14 -4.55 11.78
CA PRO A 348 8.42 -5.73 12.27
C PRO A 348 7.05 -5.42 12.88
N GLU A 349 6.97 -4.32 13.64
CA GLU A 349 5.73 -3.91 14.31
C GLU A 349 4.61 -3.60 13.30
N ALA A 350 4.95 -2.95 12.19
CA ALA A 350 3.99 -2.53 11.17
C ALA A 350 3.54 -3.69 10.25
N TYR A 351 4.35 -4.74 10.07
CA TYR A 351 4.09 -5.76 9.04
C TYR A 351 3.97 -7.20 9.54
N GLY A 352 4.36 -7.50 10.78
CA GLY A 352 4.38 -8.87 11.31
C GLY A 352 5.46 -9.73 10.64
N ASP A 353 6.47 -10.10 11.43
CA ASP A 353 7.64 -10.94 11.16
C ASP A 353 8.15 -11.05 9.71
N LYS A 354 7.43 -11.63 8.75
CA LYS A 354 7.98 -12.01 7.42
C LYS A 354 8.36 -10.87 6.48
N LEU A 355 7.61 -9.77 6.43
CA LEU A 355 7.87 -8.65 5.51
C LEU A 355 8.99 -7.71 6.00
N ALA A 356 9.42 -7.84 7.26
CA ALA A 356 10.47 -7.03 7.84
C ALA A 356 11.90 -7.52 7.53
N TYR A 357 12.03 -8.73 6.97
CA TYR A 357 13.34 -9.29 6.59
C TYR A 357 13.76 -8.86 5.19
N SER A 358 12.85 -8.93 4.23
CA SER A 358 13.14 -8.57 2.85
C SER A 358 11.87 -8.39 2.03
N PHE A 359 11.90 -7.49 1.06
CA PHE A 359 10.86 -7.39 0.05
C PHE A 359 11.48 -6.94 -1.28
N THR A 360 10.76 -7.20 -2.36
CA THR A 360 11.16 -6.78 -3.70
C THR A 360 10.02 -6.04 -4.36
N SER A 361 10.33 -4.92 -5.02
CA SER A 361 9.36 -4.18 -5.82
C SER A 361 10.00 -3.56 -7.06
N GLN A 362 9.18 -2.94 -7.89
CA GLN A 362 9.60 -2.23 -9.10
C GLN A 362 9.54 -0.72 -8.87
N TYR A 363 10.65 -0.04 -9.11
CA TYR A 363 10.81 1.41 -8.95
C TYR A 363 11.06 2.04 -10.31
N LEU A 364 10.43 3.19 -10.58
CA LEU A 364 10.57 3.89 -11.85
C LEU A 364 12.03 4.27 -12.11
N ASN A 365 12.48 4.07 -13.35
CA ASN A 365 13.83 4.47 -13.75
C ASN A 365 14.00 5.99 -13.63
N ASN A 366 15.19 6.41 -13.20
CA ASN A 366 15.59 7.80 -12.99
C ASN A 366 14.74 8.59 -11.99
N MET A 367 13.88 7.91 -11.22
CA MET A 367 13.15 8.51 -10.10
C MET A 367 13.92 8.20 -8.82
N PRO A 368 14.52 9.20 -8.16
CA PRO A 368 15.28 9.00 -6.93
C PRO A 368 14.46 8.31 -5.85
N VAL A 369 15.09 7.36 -5.16
CA VAL A 369 14.54 6.61 -4.02
C VAL A 369 15.40 6.95 -2.81
N GLU A 370 14.79 7.60 -1.83
CA GLU A 370 15.45 7.86 -0.54
C GLU A 370 15.40 6.59 0.29
N VAL A 371 16.56 6.14 0.77
CA VAL A 371 16.70 4.92 1.56
C VAL A 371 17.38 5.29 2.85
N ASN A 372 16.64 5.13 3.94
CA ASN A 372 17.10 5.34 5.29
C ASN A 372 17.08 4.01 6.03
N PHE A 373 18.15 3.69 6.75
CA PHE A 373 18.22 2.54 7.64
C PHE A 373 18.18 3.01 9.09
N ASN A 374 17.12 2.65 9.80
CA ASN A 374 16.92 2.98 11.21
C ASN A 374 17.34 1.77 12.05
N TYR A 375 18.42 1.90 12.80
CA TYR A 375 18.93 0.85 13.66
C TYR A 375 18.46 1.02 15.12
N TYR A 376 18.24 -0.09 15.83
CA TYR A 376 17.90 -0.06 17.24
C TYR A 376 19.13 0.16 18.15
N ASP A 377 20.28 -0.40 17.74
CA ASP A 377 21.55 -0.31 18.46
C ASP A 377 22.62 0.42 17.62
N LYS A 378 23.43 1.29 18.24
CA LYS A 378 24.50 2.11 17.60
C LYS A 378 25.70 1.31 17.07
N LYS A 379 25.46 0.20 16.38
CA LYS A 379 26.48 -0.61 15.72
C LYS A 379 26.86 0.04 14.38
N PRO A 380 28.13 -0.06 13.94
CA PRO A 380 28.51 0.44 12.63
C PRO A 380 27.83 -0.38 11.52
N LEU A 381 27.27 0.30 10.52
CA LEU A 381 26.59 -0.27 9.37
C LEU A 381 27.29 0.21 8.10
N TYR A 382 27.30 -0.62 7.06
CA TYR A 382 27.29 -0.10 5.71
C TYR A 382 26.15 -0.72 4.91
N ILE A 383 25.70 0.01 3.91
CA ILE A 383 24.69 -0.47 2.98
C ILE A 383 25.40 -1.03 1.75
N GLU A 384 25.17 -2.30 1.47
CA GLU A 384 25.69 -2.97 0.28
C GLU A 384 24.66 -2.87 -0.85
N ILE A 385 25.09 -2.35 -1.99
CA ILE A 385 24.29 -2.25 -3.21
C ILE A 385 24.95 -3.17 -4.24
N ASN A 386 24.26 -4.24 -4.60
CA ASN A 386 24.71 -5.17 -5.63
C ASN A 386 23.85 -4.98 -6.88
N ASN A 387 24.49 -4.56 -7.97
CA ASN A 387 23.90 -4.44 -9.29
C ASN A 387 24.55 -5.46 -10.22
N ASN A 388 23.89 -6.59 -10.46
CA ASN A 388 24.39 -7.67 -11.32
C ASN A 388 25.83 -8.13 -11.04
N GLY A 389 26.22 -8.20 -9.76
CA GLY A 389 27.55 -8.65 -9.30
C GLY A 389 28.54 -7.52 -9.03
N ASP A 390 28.23 -6.28 -9.43
CA ASP A 390 29.00 -5.10 -9.03
C ASP A 390 28.53 -4.61 -7.66
N ILE A 391 29.40 -4.76 -6.66
CA ILE A 391 29.11 -4.45 -5.27
C ILE A 391 29.71 -3.09 -4.91
N ASN A 392 28.86 -2.17 -4.47
CA ASN A 392 29.24 -0.90 -3.86
C ASN A 392 28.82 -0.85 -2.39
N ARG A 393 29.59 -0.17 -1.54
CA ARG A 393 29.34 -0.04 -0.11
C ARG A 393 29.26 1.43 0.28
N ILE A 394 28.22 1.77 1.03
CA ILE A 394 27.99 3.11 1.56
C ILE A 394 28.16 3.05 3.08
N GLU A 395 29.17 3.74 3.62
CA GLU A 395 29.38 3.91 5.07
C GLU A 395 28.48 5.02 5.64
N ASP A 396 27.19 4.93 5.34
CA ASP A 396 26.14 5.84 5.82
C ASP A 396 24.86 5.03 6.04
N THR A 397 23.96 5.54 6.87
CA THR A 397 22.64 4.97 7.14
C THR A 397 21.56 5.59 6.26
N SER A 398 21.87 6.67 5.55
CA SER A 398 20.98 7.31 4.59
C SER A 398 21.67 7.49 3.24
N PHE A 399 20.96 7.20 2.16
CA PHE A 399 21.41 7.53 0.81
C PHE A 399 20.24 7.64 -0.16
N THR A 400 20.51 8.21 -1.33
CA THR A 400 19.56 8.26 -2.44
C THR A 400 20.02 7.33 -3.54
N TYR A 401 19.21 6.32 -3.85
CA TYR A 401 19.43 5.44 -4.99
C TYR A 401 18.69 5.98 -6.22
N VAL A 402 19.35 6.03 -7.38
CA VAL A 402 18.71 6.39 -8.66
C VAL A 402 18.62 5.14 -9.53
N PRO A 403 17.42 4.58 -9.73
CA PRO A 403 17.23 3.36 -10.51
C PRO A 403 17.57 3.57 -11.99
N LYS A 404 18.25 2.62 -12.63
CA LYS A 404 18.76 2.73 -14.03
C LYS A 404 18.45 1.52 -14.91
N GLY A 405 17.46 0.72 -14.51
CA GLY A 405 17.09 -0.55 -15.13
C GLY A 405 17.83 -1.75 -14.52
N GLY A 406 17.29 -2.95 -14.77
CA GLY A 406 17.86 -4.21 -14.29
C GLY A 406 17.36 -4.63 -12.90
N GLU A 407 18.12 -5.51 -12.25
CA GLU A 407 17.85 -5.99 -10.89
C GLU A 407 18.96 -5.53 -9.94
N VAL A 408 18.55 -4.99 -8.79
CA VAL A 408 19.46 -4.50 -7.75
C VAL A 408 19.03 -5.08 -6.41
N SER A 409 20.01 -5.42 -5.58
CA SER A 409 19.78 -5.71 -4.17
C SER A 409 20.47 -4.68 -3.28
N ILE A 410 19.74 -4.22 -2.27
CA ILE A 410 20.17 -3.26 -1.26
C ILE A 410 20.07 -3.96 0.09
N LYS A 411 21.21 -4.17 0.73
CA LYS A 411 21.32 -4.91 1.98
C LYS A 411 21.93 -4.05 3.07
N ALA A 412 21.27 -3.98 4.22
CA ALA A 412 21.89 -3.45 5.44
C ALA A 412 22.85 -4.52 5.98
N VAL A 413 24.14 -4.18 6.07
CA VAL A 413 25.18 -5.09 6.56
C VAL A 413 25.83 -4.51 7.81
N TYR A 414 25.78 -5.28 8.89
CA TYR A 414 26.26 -4.84 10.20
C TYR A 414 27.74 -5.19 10.36
N LYS A 415 28.54 -4.24 10.84
CA LYS A 415 29.89 -4.52 11.34
C LYS A 415 29.77 -5.14 12.73
N ASN A 416 29.53 -6.44 12.80
CA ASN A 416 29.79 -7.23 14.01
C ASN A 416 30.19 -8.62 13.61
N ASP A 417 31.49 -8.93 13.67
CA ASP A 417 31.98 -10.29 13.53
C ASP A 417 31.39 -11.10 12.32
N GLU A 418 30.78 -10.50 11.29
CA GLU A 418 30.02 -11.27 10.28
C GLU A 418 30.90 -11.76 9.13
N ILE A 419 30.63 -12.99 8.67
CA ILE A 419 31.16 -13.52 7.42
C ILE A 419 30.17 -13.26 6.29
N ILE A 420 30.63 -12.54 5.26
CA ILE A 420 29.86 -12.15 4.08
C ILE A 420 30.20 -13.07 2.93
N ILE A 421 29.22 -13.36 2.08
CA ILE A 421 29.42 -14.10 0.83
C ILE A 421 29.30 -13.12 -0.32
N LEU A 422 30.42 -12.78 -0.97
CA LEU A 422 30.51 -11.72 -1.98
C LEU A 422 30.12 -12.14 -3.39
N ARG A 423 30.30 -13.42 -3.73
CA ARG A 423 30.05 -13.96 -5.08
C ARG A 423 29.70 -15.42 -4.97
N ASP A 424 28.73 -15.84 -5.77
CA ASP A 424 28.39 -17.23 -6.02
C ASP A 424 28.31 -17.48 -7.53
N ASN A 425 29.32 -18.16 -8.07
CA ASN A 425 29.19 -18.74 -9.40
C ASN A 425 28.71 -20.18 -9.23
N VAL A 426 27.59 -20.50 -9.88
CA VAL A 426 27.07 -21.86 -9.93
C VAL A 426 27.15 -22.38 -11.35
N SER A 427 27.79 -23.54 -11.51
CA SER A 427 27.81 -24.28 -12.76
C SER A 427 27.33 -25.70 -12.53
N ILE A 428 26.77 -26.29 -13.59
CA ILE A 428 26.36 -27.69 -13.61
C ILE A 428 27.28 -28.40 -14.61
N GLU A 429 28.06 -29.35 -14.11
CA GLU A 429 28.98 -30.13 -14.93
C GLU A 429 28.86 -31.61 -14.59
N GLY A 430 28.43 -32.43 -15.56
CA GLY A 430 28.42 -33.89 -15.44
C GLY A 430 27.56 -34.44 -14.29
N GLY A 431 26.37 -33.87 -14.07
CA GLY A 431 25.46 -34.27 -12.98
C GLY A 431 25.89 -33.75 -11.59
N LYS A 432 26.84 -32.82 -11.52
CA LYS A 432 27.25 -32.17 -10.28
C LYS A 432 26.92 -30.69 -10.33
N ILE A 433 26.43 -30.18 -9.21
CA ILE A 433 26.41 -28.74 -8.97
C ILE A 433 27.77 -28.37 -8.39
N LEU A 434 28.43 -27.41 -9.02
CA LEU A 434 29.61 -26.74 -8.52
C LEU A 434 29.20 -25.35 -8.07
N VAL A 435 29.54 -25.00 -6.84
CA VAL A 435 29.29 -23.67 -6.27
C VAL A 435 30.61 -23.08 -5.83
N ASP A 436 31.02 -21.97 -6.44
CA ASP A 436 32.18 -21.20 -6.03
C ASP A 436 31.71 -19.98 -5.24
N ALA A 437 32.00 -19.96 -3.94
CA ALA A 437 31.64 -18.89 -3.02
C ALA A 437 32.89 -18.13 -2.55
N THR A 438 32.88 -16.80 -2.63
CA THR A 438 33.88 -15.98 -1.94
C THR A 438 33.33 -15.52 -0.60
N VAL A 439 33.92 -15.98 0.50
CA VAL A 439 33.62 -15.50 1.85
C VAL A 439 34.57 -14.39 2.27
N VAL A 440 34.08 -13.41 3.01
CA VAL A 440 34.84 -12.27 3.52
C VAL A 440 34.50 -12.07 4.97
N ASN A 441 35.53 -12.03 5.81
CA ASN A 441 35.36 -11.53 7.16
C ASN A 441 35.19 -10.01 7.13
N ASN A 442 34.04 -9.55 7.63
CA ASN A 442 33.68 -8.15 7.67
C ASN A 442 34.03 -7.46 9.01
N SER A 443 34.83 -8.13 9.83
CA SER A 443 35.35 -7.62 11.10
C SER A 443 36.87 -7.49 11.06
N ASP A 444 37.41 -6.71 11.99
CA ASP A 444 38.86 -6.56 12.17
C ASP A 444 39.48 -7.73 12.98
N LYS A 445 38.71 -8.76 13.32
CA LYS A 445 39.17 -9.92 14.12
C LYS A 445 39.23 -11.15 13.25
N SER A 446 40.23 -12.03 13.46
CA SER A 446 40.22 -13.38 12.89
C SER A 446 38.98 -14.15 13.35
N GLN A 447 38.37 -14.93 12.45
CA GLN A 447 37.19 -15.74 12.79
C GLN A 447 37.15 -17.08 12.08
N ASP A 448 36.63 -18.05 12.83
CA ASP A 448 36.28 -19.36 12.33
C ASP A 448 34.81 -19.36 11.88
N ALA A 449 34.53 -19.95 10.73
CA ALA A 449 33.17 -20.07 10.22
C ALA A 449 32.92 -21.40 9.52
N ILE A 450 31.67 -21.83 9.48
CA ILE A 450 31.19 -22.90 8.59
C ILE A 450 30.32 -22.25 7.52
N VAL A 451 30.69 -22.49 6.28
CA VAL A 451 29.91 -22.08 5.12
C VAL A 451 29.14 -23.28 4.61
N PHE A 452 27.83 -23.13 4.43
CA PHE A 452 26.89 -24.12 3.94
C PHE A 452 26.37 -23.74 2.57
N VAL A 453 26.27 -24.70 1.67
CA VAL A 453 25.50 -24.62 0.43
C VAL A 453 24.32 -25.56 0.56
N LEU A 454 23.11 -25.00 0.48
CA LEU A 454 21.85 -25.74 0.46
C LEU A 454 21.27 -25.67 -0.95
N VAL A 455 20.89 -26.81 -1.51
CA VAL A 455 20.22 -26.88 -2.81
C VAL A 455 18.79 -27.37 -2.64
N TYR A 456 17.86 -26.70 -3.29
CA TYR A 456 16.43 -26.97 -3.25
C TYR A 456 15.90 -27.27 -4.64
N ASP A 457 14.85 -28.07 -4.73
CA ASP A 457 14.07 -28.22 -5.95
C ASP A 457 13.12 -27.03 -6.17
N LYS A 458 12.44 -27.01 -7.32
CA LYS A 458 11.42 -26.01 -7.69
C LYS A 458 10.25 -25.88 -6.70
N ASP A 459 10.02 -26.89 -5.87
CA ASP A 459 8.95 -26.92 -4.86
C ASP A 459 9.49 -26.50 -3.46
N ASN A 460 10.71 -25.94 -3.40
CA ASN A 460 11.43 -25.53 -2.18
C ASN A 460 11.76 -26.68 -1.21
N LYS A 461 11.84 -27.92 -1.69
CA LYS A 461 12.28 -29.05 -0.87
C LYS A 461 13.80 -29.17 -0.92
N LEU A 462 14.43 -29.35 0.24
CA LEU A 462 15.88 -29.50 0.35
C LEU A 462 16.33 -30.81 -0.33
N MET A 463 17.16 -30.68 -1.36
CA MET A 463 17.72 -31.77 -2.17
C MET A 463 19.11 -32.19 -1.69
N GLY A 464 19.91 -31.24 -1.19
CA GLY A 464 21.28 -31.52 -0.75
C GLY A 464 21.89 -30.40 0.08
N ILE A 465 22.91 -30.77 0.87
CA ILE A 465 23.72 -29.87 1.68
C ILE A 465 25.19 -30.19 1.48
N SER A 466 26.02 -29.16 1.37
CA SER A 466 27.48 -29.26 1.46
C SER A 466 28.00 -28.18 2.40
N SER A 467 29.13 -28.42 3.07
CA SER A 467 29.70 -27.44 3.99
C SER A 467 31.22 -27.48 4.02
N LYS A 468 31.82 -26.33 4.35
CA LYS A 468 33.26 -26.16 4.54
C LYS A 468 33.52 -25.30 5.77
N LYS A 469 34.46 -25.77 6.61
CA LYS A 469 35.02 -24.97 7.68
C LYS A 469 36.07 -24.02 7.09
N VAL A 470 36.04 -22.78 7.54
CA VAL A 470 37.03 -21.75 7.29
C VAL A 470 37.63 -21.38 8.63
N GLU A 471 38.93 -21.56 8.77
CA GLU A 471 39.65 -21.27 10.01
C GLU A 471 40.48 -20.00 9.82
N ASP A 472 40.54 -19.17 10.86
CA ASP A 472 41.37 -17.96 10.87
C ASP A 472 41.16 -16.98 9.70
N LEU A 473 39.90 -16.75 9.31
CA LEU A 473 39.58 -15.89 8.19
C LEU A 473 39.87 -14.42 8.52
N LEU A 474 41.03 -13.89 8.13
CA LEU A 474 41.38 -12.46 8.29
C LEU A 474 40.98 -11.59 7.08
N SER A 475 40.63 -12.21 5.95
CA SER A 475 40.38 -11.52 4.68
C SER A 475 39.40 -12.33 3.81
N SER A 476 39.39 -12.14 2.49
CA SER A 476 38.57 -12.94 1.58
C SER A 476 39.14 -14.33 1.33
N GLU A 477 38.30 -15.35 1.33
CA GLU A 477 38.64 -16.73 0.98
C GLU A 477 37.66 -17.30 -0.06
N ALA A 478 38.19 -18.03 -1.04
CA ALA A 478 37.40 -18.67 -2.09
C ALA A 478 37.16 -20.15 -1.75
N LEU A 479 35.91 -20.57 -1.81
CA LEU A 479 35.46 -21.91 -1.45
C LEU A 479 34.67 -22.54 -2.59
N SER A 480 35.14 -23.69 -3.07
CA SER A 480 34.38 -24.51 -4.02
C SER A 480 33.63 -25.65 -3.32
N PHE A 481 32.35 -25.82 -3.63
CA PHE A 481 31.51 -26.91 -3.15
C PHE A 481 31.08 -27.78 -4.34
N SER A 482 30.87 -29.06 -4.10
CA SER A 482 30.34 -29.99 -5.09
C SER A 482 29.23 -30.82 -4.46
N LEU A 483 28.10 -30.95 -5.16
CA LEU A 483 26.99 -31.81 -4.80
C LEU A 483 26.64 -32.72 -5.98
N ASP A 484 26.53 -34.02 -5.73
CA ASP A 484 26.03 -35.00 -6.69
C ASP A 484 24.49 -34.97 -6.65
N LEU A 485 23.85 -34.43 -7.69
CA LEU A 485 22.40 -34.43 -7.84
C LEU A 485 21.99 -35.22 -9.09
N ASN A 486 20.96 -36.06 -8.94
CA ASN A 486 20.52 -36.96 -10.02
C ASN A 486 19.54 -36.31 -11.02
N ASP A 487 19.07 -35.08 -10.75
CA ASP A 487 18.09 -34.37 -11.59
C ASP A 487 18.65 -33.01 -12.04
N GLU A 488 18.55 -32.74 -13.35
CA GLU A 488 19.13 -31.56 -14.03
C GLU A 488 18.16 -30.37 -14.14
N ASP A 489 16.90 -30.48 -13.68
CA ASP A 489 15.85 -29.49 -13.94
C ASP A 489 15.52 -28.60 -12.72
N ASP A 490 15.56 -27.27 -12.94
CA ASP A 490 15.08 -26.18 -12.06
C ASP A 490 15.42 -26.33 -10.57
N ILE A 491 16.69 -26.11 -10.26
CA ILE A 491 17.21 -26.03 -8.89
C ILE A 491 17.34 -24.56 -8.44
N THR A 492 17.11 -24.32 -7.15
CA THR A 492 17.50 -23.07 -6.48
C THR A 492 18.50 -23.39 -5.38
N TYR A 493 19.34 -22.45 -4.99
CA TYR A 493 20.33 -22.67 -3.95
C TYR A 493 20.40 -21.50 -2.97
N LYS A 494 20.93 -21.77 -1.78
CA LYS A 494 21.18 -20.77 -0.75
C LYS A 494 22.54 -21.04 -0.13
N ILE A 495 23.37 -20.01 -0.02
CA ILE A 495 24.63 -20.08 0.71
C ILE A 495 24.47 -19.37 2.05
N LEU A 496 24.89 -20.02 3.12
CA LEU A 496 24.85 -19.51 4.48
C LEU A 496 26.26 -19.57 5.07
N ALA A 497 26.65 -18.59 5.88
CA ALA A 497 27.85 -18.66 6.69
C ALA A 497 27.46 -18.51 8.16
N GLN A 498 28.08 -19.31 9.02
CA GLN A 498 27.87 -19.28 10.46
C GLN A 498 29.22 -19.25 11.17
N ILE A 499 29.42 -18.31 12.08
CA ILE A 499 30.61 -18.22 12.94
C ILE A 499 30.61 -19.39 13.93
N ILE A 500 31.79 -19.93 14.25
CA ILE A 500 31.98 -21.08 15.15
C ILE A 500 32.24 -20.65 16.59
#